data_AF-A0A376KHL5-F1
#
_entry.id   AF-A0A376KHL5-F1
#
_cell.length_a   1.000
_cell.length_b   1.000
_cell.length_c   1.000
_cell.angle_alpha   90.00
_cell.angle_beta   90.00
_cell.angle_gamma   90.00
#
_symmetry.space_group_name_H-M   'P 1'
#
loop_
_entity.id
_entity.type
_entity.pdbx_description
1 polymer ?
#
loop_
_entity_poly.entity_id
_entity_poly.type
_entity_poly.pdbx_seq_one_letter_code
_entity_poly.pdbx_strand_id
1 'polypeptide(L)'
;MEYQYLNPNDHVNKCQSTNDAYPTGFRIAVYSSLIKLVDAINQLREGFERKAVEFQDILKMGRTQLQDAVPMTLGQEFRAFSILLKEEVKNIQRTAELLLEVNLGATAIGTGLNTPKEYSPLAVKKTG
;
A
#
# COMPACT_ATOMS: atom_id res chain seq x y z
N MET A 1 -5.39 -23.38 -31.66
CA MET A 1 -4.60 -22.22 -31.21
C MET A 1 -3.23 -22.31 -31.86
N GLU A 2 -2.73 -21.23 -32.45
CA GLU A 2 -1.51 -21.22 -33.28
C GLU A 2 -0.23 -21.07 -32.41
N TYR A 3 -0.02 -21.99 -31.48
CA TYR A 3 1.09 -21.92 -30.51
C TYR A 3 2.49 -22.06 -31.14
N GLN A 4 2.57 -22.42 -32.42
CA GLN A 4 3.80 -22.40 -33.21
C GLN A 4 4.38 -20.99 -33.38
N TYR A 5 3.56 -19.94 -33.31
CA TYR A 5 4.02 -18.56 -33.38
C TYR A 5 4.22 -17.95 -31.99
N LEU A 6 3.33 -18.28 -31.03
CA LEU A 6 3.40 -17.79 -29.67
C LEU A 6 2.96 -18.84 -28.65
N ASN A 7 3.90 -19.46 -27.94
CA ASN A 7 3.61 -20.42 -26.90
C ASN A 7 3.56 -19.74 -25.51
N PRO A 8 2.46 -19.87 -24.74
CA PRO A 8 2.34 -19.28 -23.40
C PRO A 8 3.46 -19.68 -22.44
N ASN A 9 3.94 -20.92 -22.50
CA ASN A 9 5.01 -21.39 -21.63
C ASN A 9 6.39 -20.99 -22.14
N ASP A 10 6.68 -21.27 -23.41
CA ASP A 10 8.04 -21.11 -23.95
C ASP A 10 8.39 -19.65 -24.27
N HIS A 11 7.37 -18.79 -24.47
CA HIS A 11 7.57 -17.37 -24.80
C HIS A 11 7.10 -16.43 -23.69
N VAL A 12 5.87 -16.56 -23.18
CA VAL A 12 5.33 -15.62 -22.17
C VAL A 12 5.87 -15.92 -20.77
N ASN A 13 5.87 -17.20 -20.36
CA ASN A 13 6.37 -17.66 -19.07
C ASN A 13 7.86 -18.03 -19.10
N LYS A 14 8.60 -17.61 -20.13
CA LYS A 14 10.02 -17.92 -20.25
C LYS A 14 10.79 -17.34 -19.06
N CYS A 15 11.67 -18.15 -18.46
CA CYS A 15 12.46 -17.83 -17.27
C CYS A 15 11.63 -17.50 -16.01
N GLN A 16 10.34 -17.89 -15.98
CA GLN A 16 9.42 -17.65 -14.87
C GLN A 16 8.81 -18.97 -14.37
N SER A 17 8.32 -18.93 -13.15
CA SER A 17 7.48 -19.93 -12.53
C SER A 17 6.24 -19.26 -11.96
N THR A 18 5.16 -20.01 -11.74
CA THR A 18 4.07 -19.50 -10.90
C THR A 18 4.59 -19.06 -9.53
N ASN A 19 5.63 -19.72 -9.00
CA ASN A 19 6.16 -19.50 -7.65
C ASN A 19 6.96 -18.20 -7.48
N ASP A 20 7.29 -17.50 -8.57
CA ASP A 20 7.91 -16.17 -8.53
C ASP A 20 7.07 -15.10 -9.23
N ALA A 21 6.46 -15.41 -10.37
CA ALA A 21 5.62 -14.46 -11.11
C ALA A 21 4.33 -14.11 -10.36
N TYR A 22 3.63 -15.09 -9.78
CA TYR A 22 2.40 -14.85 -9.01
C TYR A 22 2.62 -13.99 -7.76
N PRO A 23 3.53 -14.35 -6.82
CA PRO A 23 3.75 -13.52 -5.64
C PRO A 23 4.29 -12.13 -5.98
N THR A 24 5.10 -11.99 -7.05
CA THR A 24 5.53 -10.67 -7.54
C THR A 24 4.33 -9.83 -8.00
N GLY A 25 3.48 -10.37 -8.88
CA GLY A 25 2.29 -9.68 -9.37
C GLY A 25 1.32 -9.30 -8.23
N PHE A 26 1.12 -10.22 -7.28
CA PHE A 26 0.30 -9.97 -6.09
C PHE A 26 0.86 -8.80 -5.26
N ARG A 27 2.17 -8.81 -4.94
CA ARG A 27 2.81 -7.75 -4.16
C ARG A 27 2.69 -6.38 -4.83
N ILE A 28 2.91 -6.30 -6.16
CA ILE A 28 2.75 -5.06 -6.94
C ILE A 28 1.29 -4.57 -6.91
N ALA A 29 0.32 -5.47 -7.06
CA ALA A 29 -1.10 -5.12 -7.03
C ALA A 29 -1.54 -4.58 -5.67
N VAL A 30 -1.08 -5.23 -4.58
CA VAL A 30 -1.36 -4.77 -3.20
C VAL A 30 -0.68 -3.42 -2.95
N TYR A 31 0.60 -3.27 -3.29
CA TYR A 31 1.31 -2.01 -3.15
C TYR A 31 0.58 -0.86 -3.86
N SER A 32 0.20 -1.06 -5.12
CA SER A 32 -0.55 -0.07 -5.91
C SER A 32 -1.90 0.29 -5.28
N SER A 33 -2.56 -0.67 -4.64
CA SER A 33 -3.82 -0.46 -3.93
C SER A 33 -3.61 0.32 -2.62
N LEU A 34 -2.51 0.07 -1.89
CA LEU A 34 -2.14 0.80 -0.69
C LEU A 34 -1.82 2.27 -0.99
N ILE A 35 -1.16 2.58 -2.11
CA ILE A 35 -0.92 3.98 -2.51
C ILE A 35 -2.24 4.72 -2.72
N LYS A 36 -3.22 4.12 -3.43
CA LYS A 36 -4.56 4.70 -3.60
C LYS A 36 -5.29 4.89 -2.26
N LEU A 37 -5.13 3.94 -1.34
CA LEU A 37 -5.70 4.04 0.01
C LEU A 37 -5.08 5.21 0.78
N VAL A 38 -3.77 5.39 0.71
CA VAL A 38 -3.07 6.54 1.33
C VAL A 38 -3.62 7.86 0.79
N ASP A 39 -3.84 7.97 -0.52
CA ASP A 39 -4.44 9.17 -1.12
C ASP A 39 -5.85 9.43 -0.59
N ALA A 40 -6.69 8.40 -0.50
CA ALA A 40 -8.04 8.52 0.06
C ALA A 40 -8.03 8.93 1.54
N ILE A 41 -7.12 8.37 2.35
CA ILE A 41 -6.95 8.75 3.76
C ILE A 41 -6.48 10.21 3.86
N ASN A 42 -5.58 10.67 3.00
CA ASN A 42 -5.13 12.06 2.99
C ASN A 42 -6.27 13.03 2.65
N GLN A 43 -7.15 12.68 1.70
CA GLN A 43 -8.33 13.49 1.39
C GLN A 43 -9.30 13.56 2.58
N LEU A 44 -9.54 12.44 3.26
CA LEU A 44 -10.36 12.39 4.47
C LEU A 44 -9.75 13.23 5.59
N ARG A 45 -8.45 13.09 5.82
CA ARG A 45 -7.68 13.89 6.77
C ARG A 45 -7.90 15.37 6.50
N GLU A 46 -7.64 15.85 5.29
CA GLU A 46 -7.87 17.26 4.93
C GLU A 46 -9.30 17.74 5.16
N GLY A 47 -10.30 16.85 4.99
CA GLY A 47 -11.67 17.11 5.39
C GLY A 47 -11.82 17.38 6.88
N PHE A 48 -11.21 16.55 7.72
CA PHE A 48 -11.16 16.76 9.18
C PHE A 48 -10.41 18.04 9.55
N GLU A 49 -9.29 18.39 8.91
CA GLU A 49 -8.60 19.67 9.14
C GLU A 49 -9.48 20.87 8.87
N ARG A 50 -10.18 20.88 7.72
CA ARG A 50 -11.08 21.99 7.37
C ARG A 50 -12.19 22.13 8.41
N LYS A 51 -12.80 21.02 8.83
CA LYS A 51 -13.83 21.02 9.86
C LYS A 51 -13.29 21.39 11.25
N ALA A 52 -12.04 21.03 11.56
CA ALA A 52 -11.41 21.45 12.81
C ALA A 52 -11.31 22.97 12.92
N VAL A 53 -10.97 23.66 11.82
CA VAL A 53 -10.93 25.12 11.76
C VAL A 53 -12.34 25.71 11.82
N GLU A 54 -13.29 25.17 11.05
CA GLU A 54 -14.69 25.62 11.04
C GLU A 54 -15.33 25.52 12.44
N PHE A 55 -14.95 24.51 13.23
CA PHE A 55 -15.52 24.23 14.55
C PHE A 55 -14.64 24.70 15.71
N GLN A 56 -13.61 25.50 15.46
CA GLN A 56 -12.62 25.88 16.47
C GLN A 56 -13.24 26.57 17.70
N ASP A 57 -14.34 27.30 17.52
CA ASP A 57 -15.00 28.11 18.56
C ASP A 57 -16.24 27.42 19.17
N ILE A 58 -16.60 26.21 18.72
CA ILE A 58 -17.78 25.49 19.23
C ILE A 58 -17.41 24.72 20.50
N LEU A 59 -17.80 25.24 21.67
CA LEU A 59 -17.59 24.55 22.95
C LEU A 59 -18.51 23.33 23.09
N LYS A 60 -17.95 22.21 23.55
CA LYS A 60 -18.68 20.98 23.88
C LYS A 60 -18.18 20.35 25.18
N MET A 61 -18.98 19.48 25.78
CA MET A 61 -18.53 18.62 26.89
C MET A 61 -17.68 17.47 26.35
N GLY A 62 -16.45 17.34 26.84
CA GLY A 62 -15.63 16.16 26.60
C GLY A 62 -16.14 14.96 27.40
N ARG A 63 -15.91 13.74 26.91
CA ARG A 63 -16.31 12.51 27.62
C ARG A 63 -15.17 11.52 27.74
N THR A 64 -15.01 10.96 28.93
CA THR A 64 -14.05 9.87 29.22
C THR A 64 -14.83 8.72 29.84
N GLN A 65 -14.61 7.48 29.37
CA GLN A 65 -15.44 6.33 29.76
C GLN A 65 -16.96 6.58 29.58
N LEU A 66 -17.32 7.37 28.56
CA LEU A 66 -18.68 7.84 28.27
C LEU A 66 -19.32 8.75 29.35
N GLN A 67 -18.59 9.11 30.40
CA GLN A 67 -19.02 10.07 31.41
C GLN A 67 -18.52 11.48 31.07
N ASP A 68 -19.24 12.50 31.54
CA ASP A 68 -18.84 13.89 31.38
C ASP A 68 -17.49 14.15 32.06
N ALA A 69 -16.62 14.88 31.38
CA ALA A 69 -15.27 15.20 31.84
C ALA A 69 -15.10 16.71 31.97
N VAL A 70 -14.28 17.32 31.11
CA VAL A 70 -14.04 18.77 31.06
C VAL A 70 -14.39 19.32 29.67
N PRO A 71 -14.71 20.63 29.56
CA PRO A 71 -15.00 21.24 28.28
C PRO A 71 -13.82 21.21 27.30
N MET A 72 -14.13 21.12 26.02
CA MET A 72 -13.20 21.23 24.89
C MET A 72 -13.94 21.83 23.70
N THR A 73 -13.25 22.20 22.62
CA THR A 73 -13.93 22.63 21.39
C THR A 73 -14.14 21.45 20.44
N LEU A 74 -15.21 21.48 19.65
CA LEU A 74 -15.44 20.49 18.59
C LEU A 74 -14.29 20.51 17.57
N GLY A 75 -13.70 21.69 17.33
CA GLY A 75 -12.50 21.81 16.51
C GLY A 75 -11.29 21.02 17.05
N GLN A 76 -11.07 21.03 18.37
CA GLN A 76 -10.01 20.21 19.00
C GLN A 76 -10.23 18.71 18.77
N GLU A 77 -11.47 18.23 18.84
CA GLU A 77 -11.80 16.82 18.60
C GLU A 77 -11.56 16.43 17.13
N PHE A 78 -12.02 17.26 16.18
CA PHE A 78 -11.80 17.02 14.75
C PHE A 78 -10.32 17.07 14.37
N ARG A 79 -9.54 17.96 15.00
CA ARG A 79 -8.08 18.01 14.83
C ARG A 79 -7.40 16.75 15.35
N ALA A 80 -7.93 16.11 16.40
CA ALA A 80 -7.39 14.85 16.90
C ALA A 80 -7.59 13.72 15.88
N PHE A 81 -8.75 13.64 15.23
CA PHE A 81 -9.01 12.64 14.18
C PHE A 81 -8.02 12.74 13.02
N SER A 82 -7.71 13.95 12.57
CA SER A 82 -6.78 14.12 11.48
C SER A 82 -5.33 13.83 11.82
N ILE A 83 -4.90 14.15 13.04
CA ILE A 83 -3.57 13.80 13.54
C ILE A 83 -3.43 12.27 13.54
N LEU A 84 -4.44 11.54 14.05
CA LEU A 84 -4.43 10.09 14.04
C LEU A 84 -4.29 9.53 12.61
N LEU A 85 -5.10 10.02 11.65
CA LEU A 85 -4.99 9.59 10.26
C LEU A 85 -3.60 9.88 9.65
N LYS A 86 -2.98 11.02 10.00
CA LYS A 86 -1.63 11.36 9.56
C LYS A 86 -0.57 10.39 10.09
N GLU A 87 -0.74 9.92 11.33
CA GLU A 87 0.16 8.91 11.92
C GLU A 87 -0.03 7.55 11.26
N GLU A 88 -1.26 7.13 11.02
CA GLU A 88 -1.55 5.85 10.37
C GLU A 88 -1.07 5.78 8.91
N VAL A 89 -1.09 6.90 8.17
CA VAL A 89 -0.50 6.96 6.83
C VAL A 89 0.98 6.56 6.85
N LYS A 90 1.74 6.97 7.88
CA LYS A 90 3.16 6.58 8.00
C LYS A 90 3.32 5.08 8.22
N ASN A 91 2.45 4.48 9.03
CA ASN A 91 2.47 3.04 9.30
C ASN A 91 2.14 2.23 8.03
N ILE A 92 1.14 2.67 7.26
CA ILE A 92 0.75 2.04 5.99
C ILE A 92 1.89 2.14 4.98
N GLN A 93 2.51 3.31 4.83
CA GLN A 93 3.62 3.51 3.88
C GLN A 93 4.81 2.62 4.24
N ARG A 94 5.19 2.56 5.52
CA ARG A 94 6.28 1.71 5.99
C ARG A 94 6.02 0.22 5.73
N THR A 95 4.79 -0.24 5.92
CA THR A 95 4.44 -1.65 5.65
C THR A 95 4.34 -1.93 4.15
N ALA A 96 3.91 -0.96 3.34
CA ALA A 96 3.87 -1.06 1.89
C ALA A 96 5.28 -1.23 1.28
N GLU A 97 6.32 -0.60 1.86
CA GLU A 97 7.70 -0.77 1.40
C GLU A 97 8.17 -2.24 1.41
N LEU A 98 7.67 -3.05 2.36
CA LEU A 98 8.00 -4.48 2.44
C LEU A 98 7.47 -5.29 1.25
N LEU A 99 6.49 -4.75 0.51
CA LEU A 99 5.95 -5.37 -0.70
C LEU A 99 6.83 -5.13 -1.94
N LEU A 100 7.76 -4.18 -1.88
CA LEU A 100 8.67 -3.89 -2.99
C LEU A 100 9.81 -4.92 -3.10
N GLU A 101 10.04 -5.69 -2.04
CA GLU A 101 10.87 -6.89 -2.13
C GLU A 101 10.10 -7.97 -2.90
N VAL A 102 10.64 -8.47 -4.00
CA VAL A 102 9.98 -9.48 -4.85
C VAL A 102 10.97 -10.56 -5.25
N ASN A 103 10.46 -11.75 -5.58
CA ASN A 103 11.29 -12.92 -5.90
C ASN A 103 11.30 -13.26 -7.40
N LEU A 104 10.94 -12.34 -8.30
CA LEU A 104 10.92 -12.60 -9.75
C LEU A 104 12.29 -13.08 -10.27
N GLY A 105 12.30 -14.23 -10.95
CA GLY A 105 13.53 -14.89 -11.42
C GLY A 105 14.10 -15.91 -10.43
N ALA A 106 13.46 -16.11 -9.26
CA ALA A 106 13.81 -17.17 -8.30
C ALA A 106 13.37 -18.56 -8.79
N THR A 107 12.47 -18.63 -9.77
CA THR A 107 11.95 -19.83 -10.44
C THR A 107 11.20 -20.78 -9.50
N ALA A 108 11.31 -22.10 -9.67
CA ALA A 108 10.45 -23.07 -9.00
C ALA A 108 10.63 -23.10 -7.48
N ILE A 109 11.86 -23.01 -6.98
CA ILE A 109 12.19 -23.23 -5.55
C ILE A 109 13.23 -22.23 -5.00
N GLY A 110 13.54 -21.14 -5.72
CA GLY A 110 14.48 -20.13 -5.24
C GLY A 110 15.91 -20.23 -5.76
N THR A 111 16.23 -21.24 -6.57
CA THR A 111 17.60 -21.48 -7.08
C THR A 111 17.96 -20.70 -8.33
N GLY A 112 16.97 -20.09 -9.01
CA GLY A 112 17.19 -19.43 -10.30
C GLY A 112 17.53 -20.39 -11.46
N LEU A 113 17.19 -21.68 -11.34
CA LEU A 113 17.49 -22.67 -12.38
C LEU A 113 16.83 -22.30 -13.71
N ASN A 114 17.55 -22.46 -14.83
CA ASN A 114 17.10 -22.09 -16.18
C ASN A 114 16.86 -20.58 -16.41
N THR A 115 17.46 -19.73 -15.57
CA THR A 115 17.36 -18.28 -15.67
C THR A 115 18.75 -17.64 -15.77
N PRO A 116 19.01 -16.77 -16.77
CA PRO A 116 20.26 -16.01 -16.83
C PRO A 116 20.49 -15.19 -15.56
N LYS A 117 21.75 -15.03 -15.14
CA LYS A 117 22.09 -14.33 -13.88
C LYS A 117 21.57 -12.89 -13.84
N GLU A 118 21.51 -12.24 -15.00
CA GLU A 118 21.08 -10.85 -15.16
C GLU A 118 19.55 -10.72 -15.23
N TYR A 119 18.80 -11.81 -15.42
CA TYR A 119 17.36 -11.74 -15.64
C TYR A 119 16.63 -11.12 -14.45
N SER A 120 16.86 -11.62 -13.23
CA SER A 120 16.18 -11.13 -12.03
C SER A 120 16.39 -9.62 -11.80
N PRO A 121 17.63 -9.09 -11.72
CA PRO A 121 17.83 -7.66 -11.52
C PRO A 121 17.28 -6.80 -12.68
N LEU A 122 17.33 -7.27 -13.93
CA LEU A 122 16.76 -6.56 -15.08
C LEU A 122 15.23 -6.56 -15.08
N ALA A 123 14.61 -7.69 -14.70
CA ALA A 123 13.17 -7.86 -14.66
C ALA A 123 12.56 -7.01 -13.53
N VAL A 124 13.15 -7.07 -12.33
CA VAL A 124 12.72 -6.25 -11.18
C VAL A 124 12.87 -4.75 -11.47
N LYS A 125 13.96 -4.34 -12.13
CA LYS A 125 14.13 -2.94 -12.54
C LYS A 125 13.05 -2.46 -13.53
N LYS A 126 12.47 -3.36 -14.32
CA LYS A 126 11.42 -3.03 -15.31
C LYS A 126 10.01 -3.06 -14.72
N THR A 127 9.80 -3.59 -13.52
CA THR A 127 8.47 -3.69 -12.91
C THR A 127 8.00 -2.41 -12.21
N GLY A 128 8.82 -1.35 -12.17
CA GLY A 128 8.50 -0.06 -11.56
C GLY A 128 9.52 0.33 -10.52
#